data_AF-A0A3D3RA89-F1
#
_entry.id   AF-A0A3D3RA89-F1
#
_cell.length_a   1.000
_cell.length_b   1.000
_cell.length_c   1.000
_cell.angle_alpha   90.00
_cell.angle_beta   90.00
_cell.angle_gamma   90.00
#
_symmetry.space_group_name_H-M   'P 1'
#
loop_
_entity.id
_entity.type
_entity.pdbx_description
1 polymer ?
#
loop_
_entity_poly.entity_id
_entity_poly.type
_entity_poly.pdbx_seq_one_letter_code
_entity_poly.pdbx_strand_id
1 'polypeptide(L)'
;MDLIGTVSMQPSSDDQKQKDYQDFIDFIKPLLLEIESIKREPYQLRSLPIQMRWEVTRRHPFYQKLWRDSADFYQKKTLGSDVFENIRREAAVKLLGMIGVNGEPPDPSTPFSNLGESELNKAWLSGAVHPITLRGMAGLLIAILPKSTLDQLGVYFRDAACEDTNSGESNQLQSISKLQAYECDKLDSYPAEPLVSINPAASQRQISEAIKSLHEQWKIERELKEHRDRSDKNKKYLEVWDLREGFSDEGTYDVSQERTLSEIAKVIGSSVSTANNHYRSAFELIIGKPYSPELWWNTIGVFKLNEFNIEHSIVSQIRPRKSPIPRPIPESILGTEIDFINQAPSTNKYELTYQELMAELKSFIEQGLSDEEIHNSLGVESKVPELVEVLTWMRLRKNETEK
;
A
#
# COMPACT_ATOMS: atom_id res chain seq x y z
N MET A 1 -1.57 -54.29 -27.81
CA MET A 1 -2.37 -53.24 -27.11
C MET A 1 -1.38 -52.56 -26.21
N ASP A 2 -0.60 -51.64 -26.79
CA ASP A 2 0.58 -51.09 -26.14
C ASP A 2 0.27 -49.71 -25.58
N LEU A 3 0.36 -49.63 -24.26
CA LEU A 3 0.29 -48.43 -23.44
C LEU A 3 1.56 -47.61 -23.67
N ILE A 4 1.45 -46.51 -24.41
CA ILE A 4 2.49 -45.48 -24.46
C ILE A 4 2.32 -44.62 -23.19
N GLY A 5 3.17 -44.87 -22.20
CA GLY A 5 3.28 -44.04 -21.01
C GLY A 5 4.05 -42.75 -21.31
N THR A 6 3.39 -41.61 -21.20
CA THR A 6 4.00 -40.28 -21.23
C THR A 6 4.79 -40.03 -19.95
N VAL A 7 6.12 -40.04 -20.05
CA VAL A 7 7.00 -39.62 -18.95
C VAL A 7 6.98 -38.09 -18.88
N SER A 8 6.30 -37.55 -17.88
CA SER A 8 6.39 -36.13 -17.53
C SER A 8 7.78 -35.87 -16.95
N MET A 9 8.63 -35.15 -17.71
CA MET A 9 9.88 -34.62 -17.18
C MET A 9 9.54 -33.54 -16.15
N GLN A 10 9.79 -33.83 -14.87
CA GLN A 10 9.79 -32.78 -13.85
C GLN A 10 10.95 -31.82 -14.13
N PRO A 11 10.73 -30.50 -14.08
CA PRO A 11 11.79 -29.51 -14.29
C PRO A 11 12.92 -29.72 -13.29
N SER A 12 14.16 -29.45 -13.71
CA SER A 12 15.31 -29.54 -12.83
C SER A 12 15.17 -28.52 -11.68
N SER A 13 15.80 -28.79 -10.53
CA SER A 13 15.70 -27.90 -9.35
C SER A 13 16.20 -26.48 -9.62
N ASP A 14 17.05 -26.31 -10.63
CA ASP A 14 17.63 -25.01 -10.98
C ASP A 14 16.69 -24.21 -11.89
N ASP A 15 15.94 -24.87 -12.78
CA ASP A 15 14.92 -24.23 -13.62
C ASP A 15 13.78 -23.65 -12.77
N GLN A 16 13.35 -24.39 -11.74
CA GLN A 16 12.31 -23.91 -10.83
C GLN A 16 12.78 -22.69 -10.03
N LYS A 17 14.02 -22.69 -9.54
CA LYS A 17 14.60 -21.54 -8.84
C LYS A 17 14.73 -20.31 -9.73
N GLN A 18 15.14 -20.50 -10.98
CA GLN A 18 15.26 -19.39 -11.94
C GLN A 18 13.89 -18.82 -12.29
N LYS A 19 12.85 -19.65 -12.38
CA LYS A 19 11.47 -19.21 -12.54
C LYS A 19 10.98 -18.44 -11.31
N ASP A 20 11.14 -19.00 -10.11
CA ASP A 20 10.73 -18.34 -8.86
C ASP A 20 11.44 -16.97 -8.69
N TYR A 21 12.69 -16.88 -9.14
CA TYR A 21 13.46 -15.64 -9.18
C TYR A 21 12.87 -14.61 -10.16
N GLN A 22 12.61 -15.02 -11.40
CA GLN A 22 12.05 -14.13 -12.40
C GLN A 22 10.65 -13.66 -11.98
N ASP A 23 9.82 -14.56 -11.45
CA ASP A 23 8.50 -14.27 -10.92
C ASP A 23 8.58 -13.24 -9.77
N PHE A 24 9.57 -13.36 -8.87
CA PHE A 24 9.78 -12.39 -7.80
C PHE A 24 10.27 -11.02 -8.29
N ILE A 25 11.15 -10.98 -9.28
CA ILE A 25 11.61 -9.72 -9.89
C ILE A 25 10.46 -9.04 -10.62
N ASP A 26 9.71 -9.78 -11.42
CA ASP A 26 8.58 -9.26 -12.16
C ASP A 26 7.46 -8.83 -11.19
N PHE A 27 7.38 -9.45 -10.02
CA PHE A 27 6.54 -8.99 -8.91
C PHE A 27 7.04 -7.65 -8.32
N ILE A 28 8.32 -7.55 -7.92
CA ILE A 28 8.83 -6.37 -7.20
C ILE A 28 9.03 -5.16 -8.11
N LYS A 29 9.42 -5.34 -9.37
CA LYS A 29 9.83 -4.24 -10.25
C LYS A 29 8.74 -3.19 -10.48
N PRO A 30 7.47 -3.55 -10.79
CA PRO A 30 6.38 -2.57 -10.85
C PRO A 30 6.09 -1.93 -9.49
N LEU A 31 6.22 -2.71 -8.40
CA LEU A 31 5.97 -2.25 -7.04
C LEU A 31 7.00 -1.20 -6.58
N LEU A 32 8.27 -1.33 -6.98
CA LEU A 32 9.30 -0.35 -6.66
C LEU A 32 9.03 1.01 -7.31
N LEU A 33 8.50 1.01 -8.53
CA LEU A 33 8.11 2.23 -9.25
C LEU A 33 6.91 2.91 -8.60
N GLU A 34 6.13 2.16 -7.82
CA GLU A 34 4.92 2.63 -7.17
C GLU A 34 4.91 2.44 -5.65
N ILE A 35 6.07 2.44 -4.99
CA ILE A 35 6.16 2.29 -3.52
C ILE A 35 5.21 3.25 -2.79
N GLU A 36 5.05 4.47 -3.32
CA GLU A 36 4.12 5.44 -2.76
C GLU A 36 2.67 4.95 -2.82
N SER A 37 2.23 4.22 -3.84
CA SER A 37 0.86 3.68 -3.96
C SER A 37 0.55 2.60 -2.92
N ILE A 38 1.59 1.88 -2.47
CA ILE A 38 1.52 0.80 -1.47
C ILE A 38 1.47 1.36 -0.04
N LYS A 39 2.18 2.46 0.18
CA LYS A 39 2.34 3.05 1.50
C LYS A 39 1.00 3.58 2.00
N ARG A 40 0.56 3.07 3.15
CA ARG A 40 -0.57 3.65 3.88
C ARG A 40 -0.17 5.03 4.39
N GLU A 41 -1.12 5.96 4.35
CA GLU A 41 -0.90 7.24 5.02
C GLU A 41 -0.52 7.01 6.48
N PRO A 42 0.49 7.73 6.99
CA PRO A 42 0.83 7.68 8.39
C PRO A 42 -0.43 7.84 9.24
N TYR A 43 -0.53 7.08 10.32
CA TYR A 43 -1.60 7.20 11.33
C TYR A 43 -2.99 6.71 10.91
N GLN A 44 -3.20 6.35 9.64
CA GLN A 44 -4.51 5.89 9.17
C GLN A 44 -5.04 4.71 10.00
N LEU A 45 -4.21 3.69 10.23
CA LEU A 45 -4.56 2.57 11.13
C LEU A 45 -4.78 3.01 12.58
N ARG A 46 -4.11 4.08 13.02
CA ARG A 46 -4.14 4.52 14.42
C ARG A 46 -5.47 5.14 14.82
N SER A 47 -6.23 5.64 13.85
CA SER A 47 -7.61 6.11 14.06
C SER A 47 -8.61 4.98 14.30
N LEU A 48 -8.26 3.74 13.95
CA LEU A 48 -9.16 2.59 14.04
C LEU A 48 -9.06 1.89 15.41
N PRO A 49 -10.17 1.31 15.92
CA PRO A 49 -10.12 0.33 17.00
C PRO A 49 -9.20 -0.84 16.64
N ILE A 50 -8.54 -1.46 17.64
CA ILE A 50 -7.54 -2.51 17.41
C ILE A 50 -8.08 -3.68 16.58
N GLN A 51 -9.31 -4.12 16.83
CA GLN A 51 -9.98 -5.14 16.02
C GLN A 51 -10.08 -4.73 14.56
N MET A 52 -10.50 -3.49 14.29
CA MET A 52 -10.62 -3.00 12.92
C MET A 52 -9.26 -2.89 12.23
N ARG A 53 -8.18 -2.58 12.94
CA ARG A 53 -6.82 -2.57 12.37
C ARG A 53 -6.43 -3.95 11.86
N TRP A 54 -6.73 -4.97 12.64
CA TRP A 54 -6.51 -6.35 12.21
C TRP A 54 -7.34 -6.65 10.97
N GLU A 55 -8.65 -6.38 11.01
CA GLU A 55 -9.54 -6.69 9.89
C GLU A 55 -9.15 -5.96 8.59
N VAL A 56 -8.74 -4.69 8.64
CA VAL A 56 -8.27 -3.96 7.44
C VAL A 56 -6.87 -4.41 7.00
N THR A 57 -6.02 -4.83 7.94
CA THR A 57 -4.65 -5.26 7.62
C THR A 57 -4.63 -6.65 7.00
N ARG A 58 -5.36 -7.61 7.58
CA ARG A 58 -5.45 -8.96 7.02
C ARG A 58 -6.10 -8.98 5.64
N ARG A 59 -6.94 -7.99 5.29
CA ARG A 59 -7.49 -7.81 3.93
C ARG A 59 -6.53 -7.13 2.95
N HIS A 60 -5.43 -6.55 3.42
CA HIS A 60 -4.53 -5.86 2.51
C HIS A 60 -3.86 -6.84 1.55
N PRO A 61 -3.83 -6.59 0.23
CA PRO A 61 -3.24 -7.53 -0.75
C PRO A 61 -1.78 -7.87 -0.45
N PHE A 62 -0.99 -6.87 -0.05
CA PHE A 62 0.41 -7.08 0.34
C PHE A 62 0.52 -7.91 1.60
N TYR A 63 -0.41 -7.78 2.55
CA TYR A 63 -0.42 -8.63 3.73
C TYR A 63 -0.66 -10.08 3.33
N GLN A 64 -1.72 -10.31 2.53
CA GLN A 64 -2.06 -11.63 2.00
C GLN A 64 -0.91 -12.31 1.27
N LYS A 65 -0.13 -11.55 0.50
CA LYS A 65 1.01 -12.10 -0.23
C LYS A 65 2.25 -12.30 0.62
N LEU A 66 2.61 -11.32 1.45
CA LEU A 66 3.95 -11.22 2.04
C LEU A 66 4.04 -11.68 3.50
N TRP A 67 2.91 -11.98 4.16
CA TRP A 67 2.91 -12.32 5.58
C TRP A 67 3.80 -13.54 5.89
N ARG A 68 3.77 -14.58 5.05
CA ARG A 68 4.52 -15.81 5.29
C ARG A 68 6.03 -15.60 5.24
N ASP A 69 6.51 -14.91 4.20
CA ASP A 69 7.93 -14.57 4.06
C ASP A 69 8.42 -13.69 5.22
N SER A 70 7.60 -12.74 5.65
CA SER A 70 7.91 -11.90 6.81
C SER A 70 7.91 -12.71 8.12
N ALA A 71 6.93 -13.60 8.34
CA ALA A 71 6.92 -14.48 9.51
C ALA A 71 8.18 -15.37 9.56
N ASP A 72 8.57 -15.96 8.44
CA ASP A 72 9.76 -16.80 8.34
C ASP A 72 11.05 -16.02 8.61
N PHE A 73 11.10 -14.72 8.26
CA PHE A 73 12.20 -13.82 8.64
C PHE A 73 12.33 -13.70 10.16
N TYR A 74 11.24 -13.35 10.86
CA TYR A 74 11.26 -13.13 12.31
C TYR A 74 11.50 -14.41 13.10
N GLN A 75 10.96 -15.55 12.62
CA GLN A 75 11.17 -16.87 13.21
C GLN A 75 12.59 -17.41 12.97
N LYS A 76 13.41 -16.73 12.16
CA LYS A 76 14.76 -17.16 11.76
C LYS A 76 14.77 -18.58 11.22
N LYS A 77 13.73 -18.97 10.47
CA LYS A 77 13.69 -20.30 9.85
C LYS A 77 14.86 -20.43 8.86
N THR A 78 15.85 -21.23 9.24
CA THR A 78 17.01 -21.55 8.41
C THR A 78 16.57 -22.34 7.20
N LEU A 79 16.42 -21.65 6.08
CA LEU A 79 16.07 -22.23 4.79
C LEU A 79 17.27 -22.05 3.87
N GLY A 80 18.21 -22.98 3.95
CA GLY A 80 19.37 -23.06 3.06
C GLY A 80 20.31 -21.85 3.08
N SER A 81 21.40 -21.95 2.32
CA SER A 81 22.35 -20.86 2.07
C SER A 81 21.90 -19.94 0.92
N ASP A 82 20.59 -19.89 0.64
CA ASP A 82 20.07 -19.14 -0.51
C ASP A 82 19.96 -17.65 -0.18
N VAL A 83 20.79 -16.85 -0.86
CA VAL A 83 20.83 -15.40 -0.69
C VAL A 83 19.51 -14.75 -1.14
N PHE A 84 18.84 -15.32 -2.15
CA PHE A 84 17.62 -14.72 -2.70
C PHE A 84 16.43 -14.85 -1.77
N GLU A 85 16.27 -16.01 -1.14
CA GLU A 85 15.25 -16.21 -0.10
C GLU A 85 15.40 -15.18 1.03
N ASN A 86 16.63 -14.89 1.45
CA ASN A 86 16.89 -13.88 2.48
C ASN A 86 16.51 -12.47 2.00
N ILE A 87 16.89 -12.09 0.76
CA ILE A 87 16.51 -10.79 0.18
C ILE A 87 14.98 -10.67 0.05
N ARG A 88 14.28 -11.73 -0.39
CA ARG A 88 12.82 -11.75 -0.50
C ARG A 88 12.16 -11.51 0.85
N ARG A 89 12.60 -12.22 1.87
CA ARG A 89 12.07 -12.08 3.24
C ARG A 89 12.34 -10.71 3.85
N GLU A 90 13.54 -10.16 3.66
CA GLU A 90 13.84 -8.79 4.07
C GLU A 90 12.96 -7.76 3.34
N ALA A 91 12.74 -7.94 2.04
CA ALA A 91 11.85 -7.09 1.26
C ALA A 91 10.40 -7.20 1.75
N ALA A 92 9.93 -8.40 2.06
CA ALA A 92 8.60 -8.64 2.63
C ALA A 92 8.41 -7.88 3.95
N VAL A 93 9.38 -7.94 4.87
CA VAL A 93 9.36 -7.16 6.12
C VAL A 93 9.27 -5.66 5.86
N LYS A 94 10.10 -5.14 4.93
CA LYS A 94 10.10 -3.70 4.59
C LYS A 94 8.76 -3.26 3.98
N LEU A 95 8.21 -4.03 3.04
CA LEU A 95 6.93 -3.74 2.38
C LEU A 95 5.75 -3.85 3.37
N LEU A 96 5.76 -4.83 4.27
CA LEU A 96 4.75 -4.92 5.34
C LEU A 96 4.87 -3.77 6.34
N GLY A 97 6.08 -3.29 6.60
CA GLY A 97 6.33 -2.07 7.37
C GLY A 97 5.64 -0.84 6.75
N MET A 98 5.61 -0.73 5.43
CA MET A 98 4.94 0.39 4.71
C MET A 98 3.42 0.41 4.89
N ILE A 99 2.80 -0.72 5.23
CA ILE A 99 1.37 -0.82 5.56
C ILE A 99 1.13 -0.88 7.07
N GLY A 100 2.17 -0.66 7.88
CA GLY A 100 2.09 -0.53 9.33
C GLY A 100 2.30 -1.81 10.13
N VAL A 101 2.90 -2.86 9.56
CA VAL A 101 3.22 -4.12 10.26
C VAL A 101 4.72 -4.17 10.54
N ASN A 102 5.12 -4.02 11.81
CA ASN A 102 6.53 -3.84 12.21
C ASN A 102 7.14 -5.01 13.01
N GLY A 103 6.44 -6.14 13.08
CA GLY A 103 6.85 -7.34 13.79
C GLY A 103 6.41 -8.60 13.05
N GLU A 104 6.56 -9.75 13.70
CA GLU A 104 6.09 -11.03 13.19
C GLU A 104 4.58 -10.95 12.87
N PRO A 105 4.19 -11.07 11.59
CA PRO A 105 2.79 -10.99 11.22
C PRO A 105 2.05 -12.28 11.61
N PRO A 106 0.86 -12.17 12.23
CA PRO A 106 -0.02 -13.33 12.41
C PRO A 106 -0.47 -13.96 11.08
N ASP A 107 -0.99 -15.18 11.13
CA ASP A 107 -1.67 -15.76 9.96
C ASP A 107 -2.98 -14.99 9.70
N PRO A 108 -3.28 -14.56 8.45
CA PRO A 108 -4.50 -13.80 8.13
C PRO A 108 -5.82 -14.54 8.40
N SER A 109 -5.78 -15.87 8.51
CA SER A 109 -6.91 -16.71 8.92
C SER A 109 -7.20 -16.64 10.42
N THR A 110 -6.28 -16.10 11.22
CA THR A 110 -6.44 -15.99 12.67
C THR A 110 -7.51 -14.94 12.99
N PRO A 111 -8.64 -15.32 13.63
CA PRO A 111 -9.64 -14.34 14.01
C PRO A 111 -9.12 -13.45 15.14
N PHE A 112 -9.61 -12.21 15.20
CA PHE A 112 -9.19 -11.25 16.23
C PHE A 112 -9.31 -11.79 17.66
N SER A 113 -10.34 -12.58 17.96
CA SER A 113 -10.56 -13.18 19.29
C SER A 113 -9.42 -14.08 19.77
N ASN A 114 -8.63 -14.62 18.83
CA ASN A 114 -7.52 -15.54 19.12
C ASN A 114 -6.17 -14.81 19.13
N LEU A 115 -6.15 -13.54 18.76
CA LEU A 115 -4.96 -12.71 18.80
C LEU A 115 -4.93 -12.03 20.17
N GLY A 116 -3.94 -12.35 21.00
CA GLY A 116 -3.80 -11.68 22.29
C GLY A 116 -3.62 -10.17 22.08
N GLU A 117 -4.34 -9.33 22.84
CA GLU A 117 -4.18 -7.87 22.75
C GLU A 117 -2.71 -7.45 22.92
N SER A 118 -1.96 -8.17 23.75
CA SER A 118 -0.51 -7.96 23.94
C SER A 118 0.34 -8.31 22.72
N GLU A 119 -0.07 -9.27 21.89
CA GLU A 119 0.65 -9.65 20.67
C GLU A 119 0.37 -8.67 19.55
N LEU A 120 -0.89 -8.26 19.41
CA LEU A 120 -1.30 -7.20 18.48
C LEU A 120 -0.66 -5.86 18.85
N ASN A 121 -0.56 -5.52 20.14
CA ASN A 121 0.11 -4.30 20.59
C ASN A 121 1.61 -4.28 20.30
N LYS A 122 2.26 -5.45 20.18
CA LYS A 122 3.66 -5.54 19.74
C LYS A 122 3.81 -5.25 18.25
N ALA A 123 2.84 -5.67 17.41
CA ALA A 123 2.87 -5.46 15.97
C ALA A 123 2.30 -4.10 15.53
N TRP A 124 1.29 -3.60 16.25
CA TRP A 124 0.54 -2.37 15.98
C TRP A 124 0.42 -1.51 17.24
N LEU A 125 1.05 -0.33 17.25
CA LEU A 125 0.92 0.64 18.35
C LEU A 125 -0.54 1.15 18.43
N SER A 126 -1.31 0.73 19.44
CA SER A 126 -2.77 0.94 19.56
C SER A 126 -3.20 2.29 20.14
N GLY A 127 -4.32 2.85 19.66
CA GLY A 127 -5.05 3.98 20.27
C GLY A 127 -4.73 5.38 19.72
N ALA A 128 -5.56 6.35 20.12
CA ALA A 128 -5.28 7.79 19.94
C ALA A 128 -4.05 8.23 20.75
N VAL A 129 -3.76 7.49 21.83
CA VAL A 129 -2.54 7.60 22.62
C VAL A 129 -1.90 6.22 22.63
N HIS A 130 -0.62 6.14 22.29
CA HIS A 130 0.12 4.89 22.28
C HIS A 130 1.51 5.10 22.89
N PRO A 131 2.03 4.13 23.65
CA PRO A 131 3.40 4.19 24.11
C PRO A 131 4.34 4.07 22.92
N ILE A 132 5.30 4.98 22.78
CA ILE A 132 6.39 4.83 21.81
C ILE A 132 7.55 4.11 22.48
N THR A 133 8.06 3.06 21.82
CA THR A 133 9.27 2.37 22.30
C THR A 133 10.51 3.23 22.05
N LEU A 134 11.61 3.00 22.78
CA LEU A 134 12.88 3.69 22.51
C LEU A 134 13.38 3.44 21.08
N ARG A 135 13.14 2.24 20.53
CA ARG A 135 13.42 1.95 19.12
C ARG A 135 12.56 2.80 18.18
N GLY A 136 11.28 2.97 18.50
CA GLY A 136 10.38 3.86 17.76
C GLY A 136 10.85 5.32 17.81
N MET A 137 11.27 5.80 18.98
CA MET A 137 11.84 7.15 19.12
C MET A 137 13.11 7.30 18.26
N ALA A 138 14.04 6.35 18.33
CA ALA A 138 15.24 6.36 17.49
C ALA A 138 14.89 6.36 15.99
N GLY A 139 13.91 5.55 15.57
CA GLY A 139 13.40 5.54 14.21
C GLY A 139 12.83 6.89 13.77
N LEU A 140 12.07 7.57 14.64
CA LEU A 140 11.56 8.93 14.36
C LEU A 140 12.69 9.93 14.20
N LEU A 141 13.71 9.89 15.07
CA LEU A 141 14.88 10.77 14.96
C LEU A 141 15.58 10.56 13.61
N ILE A 142 15.83 9.31 13.23
CA ILE A 142 16.45 8.97 11.93
C ILE A 142 15.62 9.49 10.75
N ALA A 143 14.29 9.41 10.83
CA ALA A 143 13.41 9.80 9.74
C ALA A 143 13.26 11.32 9.58
N ILE A 144 13.34 12.09 10.67
CA ILE A 144 12.98 13.52 10.68
C ILE A 144 14.21 14.43 10.67
N LEU A 145 15.32 14.01 11.29
CA LEU A 145 16.46 14.89 11.49
C LEU A 145 17.38 14.95 10.25
N PRO A 146 17.99 16.11 9.97
CA PRO A 146 19.02 16.23 8.95
C PRO A 146 20.21 15.30 9.23
N LYS A 147 20.91 14.87 8.17
CA LYS A 147 22.08 13.98 8.29
C LYS A 147 23.16 14.55 9.20
N SER A 148 23.41 15.86 9.17
CA SER A 148 24.39 16.53 10.04
C SER A 148 24.01 16.44 11.52
N THR A 149 22.73 16.64 11.84
CA THR A 149 22.20 16.49 13.20
C THR A 149 22.29 15.05 13.67
N LEU A 150 21.96 14.09 12.80
CA LEU A 150 22.07 12.66 13.11
C LEU A 150 23.51 12.23 13.40
N ASP A 151 24.47 12.71 12.61
CA ASP A 151 25.90 12.45 12.83
C ASP A 151 26.34 12.98 14.20
N GLN A 152 25.96 14.23 14.53
CA GLN A 152 26.29 14.84 15.81
C GLN A 152 25.64 14.12 17.01
N LEU A 153 24.37 13.71 16.89
CA LEU A 153 23.71 12.86 17.89
C LEU A 153 24.44 11.52 18.04
N GLY A 154 24.90 10.93 16.93
CA GLY A 154 25.71 9.71 16.93
C GLY A 154 26.99 9.88 17.74
N VAL A 155 27.66 11.03 17.62
CA VAL A 155 28.83 11.38 18.45
C VAL A 155 28.45 11.45 19.93
N TYR A 156 27.36 12.15 20.29
CA TYR A 156 26.92 12.25 21.69
C TYR A 156 26.55 10.90 22.30
N PHE A 157 25.85 10.03 21.54
CA PHE A 157 25.53 8.68 21.99
C PHE A 157 26.78 7.82 22.17
N ARG A 158 27.75 7.93 21.25
CA ARG A 158 29.02 7.22 21.37
C ARG A 158 29.81 7.69 22.58
N ASP A 159 29.96 9.01 22.77
CA ASP A 159 30.64 9.61 23.92
C ASP A 159 29.97 9.18 25.24
N ALA A 160 28.63 9.16 25.29
CA ALA A 160 27.88 8.72 26.46
C ALA A 160 28.05 7.23 26.78
N ALA A 161 28.35 6.40 25.77
CA ALA A 161 28.53 4.97 25.91
C ALA A 161 29.96 4.57 26.32
N CYS A 162 30.94 5.46 26.17
CA CYS A 162 32.31 5.23 26.63
C CYS A 162 32.34 5.25 28.17
N GLU A 163 32.75 4.15 28.79
CA GLU A 163 33.03 4.11 30.23
C GLU A 163 34.38 4.78 30.51
N ASP A 164 34.38 5.98 31.11
CA ASP A 164 35.61 6.52 31.72
C ASP A 164 35.70 6.04 33.16
N THR A 165 36.71 5.24 33.45
CA THR A 165 37.00 4.78 34.82
C THR A 165 37.62 5.88 35.69
N ASN A 166 37.99 7.03 35.12
CA ASN A 166 38.87 8.01 35.77
C ASN A 166 38.23 9.39 36.05
N SER A 167 37.11 9.73 35.43
CA SER A 167 36.39 10.99 35.72
C SER A 167 35.21 10.71 36.65
N GLY A 168 35.19 11.34 37.82
CA GLY A 168 34.09 11.20 38.79
C GLY A 168 32.71 11.66 38.27
N GLU A 169 32.65 12.30 37.10
CA GLU A 169 31.42 12.59 36.38
C GLU A 169 31.14 11.53 35.31
N SER A 170 29.90 11.06 35.26
CA SER A 170 29.44 10.15 34.22
C SER A 170 29.48 10.84 32.86
N ASN A 171 30.19 10.26 31.89
CA ASN A 171 30.21 10.69 30.48
C ASN A 171 28.80 10.91 29.90
N GLN A 172 27.81 10.19 30.42
CA GLN A 172 26.41 10.39 30.07
C GLN A 172 25.91 11.80 30.41
N LEU A 173 26.23 12.33 31.60
CA LEU A 173 25.81 13.68 32.01
C LEU A 173 26.45 14.75 31.13
N GLN A 174 27.73 14.60 30.81
CA GLN A 174 28.44 15.51 29.92
C GLN A 174 27.83 15.50 28.51
N SER A 175 27.52 14.33 27.96
CA SER A 175 26.83 14.22 26.67
C SER A 175 25.42 14.80 26.68
N ILE A 176 24.68 14.69 27.79
CA ILE A 176 23.38 15.37 27.95
C ILE A 176 23.57 16.89 27.93
N SER A 177 24.55 17.43 28.65
CA SER A 177 24.83 18.87 28.63
C SER A 177 25.26 19.36 27.24
N LYS A 178 26.07 18.57 26.51
CA LYS A 178 26.42 18.86 25.11
C LYS A 178 25.18 18.90 24.22
N LEU A 179 24.26 17.94 24.38
CA LEU A 179 23.00 17.91 23.63
C LEU A 179 22.12 19.13 23.94
N GLN A 180 22.02 19.54 25.22
CA GLN A 180 21.25 20.72 25.62
C GLN A 180 21.82 22.03 25.06
N ALA A 181 23.13 22.10 24.85
CA ALA A 181 23.80 23.26 24.27
C ALA A 181 23.83 23.26 22.73
N TYR A 182 23.40 22.17 22.08
CA TYR A 182 23.43 22.05 20.63
C TYR A 182 22.19 22.69 20.01
N GLU A 183 22.38 23.87 19.40
CA GLU A 183 21.30 24.61 18.75
C GLU A 183 20.86 23.92 17.46
N CYS A 184 19.62 23.45 17.42
CA CYS A 184 19.03 22.85 16.23
C CYS A 184 17.51 22.98 16.22
N ASP A 185 17.00 23.85 15.33
CA ASP A 185 15.56 24.09 15.15
C ASP A 185 14.73 22.80 15.02
N LYS A 186 15.30 21.73 14.45
CA LYS A 186 14.61 20.44 14.30
C LYS A 186 14.52 19.64 15.58
N LEU A 187 15.52 19.71 16.47
CA LEU A 187 15.46 19.10 17.80
C LEU A 187 14.51 19.86 18.73
N ASP A 188 14.35 21.16 18.49
CA ASP A 188 13.43 22.03 19.22
C ASP A 188 12.01 22.07 18.61
N SER A 189 11.80 21.37 17.48
CA SER A 189 10.49 21.28 16.82
C SER A 189 9.69 20.07 17.29
N TYR A 190 8.37 20.20 17.33
CA TYR A 190 7.49 19.05 17.54
C TYR A 190 7.47 18.17 16.28
N PRO A 191 7.62 16.84 16.41
CA PRO A 191 7.39 15.95 15.28
C PRO A 191 5.94 16.08 14.79
N ALA A 192 5.66 15.46 13.64
CA ALA A 192 4.29 15.39 13.12
C ALA A 192 3.30 14.71 14.12
N GLU A 193 3.79 14.05 15.16
CA GLU A 193 2.97 13.47 16.24
C GLU A 193 3.34 14.03 17.62
N PRO A 194 2.40 14.07 18.59
CA PRO A 194 2.70 14.55 19.92
C PRO A 194 3.40 13.44 20.68
N LEU A 195 4.66 13.66 21.03
CA LEU A 195 5.31 12.89 22.07
C LEU A 195 5.03 13.57 23.40
N VAL A 196 4.04 13.06 24.13
CA VAL A 196 3.68 13.56 25.46
C VAL A 196 4.32 12.71 26.55
N SER A 197 4.97 13.40 27.50
CA SER A 197 5.35 12.78 28.77
C SER A 197 4.16 12.87 29.72
N ILE A 198 3.72 11.73 30.26
CA ILE A 198 2.66 11.66 31.25
C ILE A 198 3.33 11.54 32.62
N ASN A 199 3.07 12.49 33.53
CA ASN A 199 3.49 12.36 34.91
C ASN A 199 2.67 11.26 35.61
N PRO A 200 3.27 10.11 35.98
CA PRO A 200 2.52 8.99 36.56
C PRO A 200 1.96 9.31 37.96
N ALA A 201 2.48 10.34 38.64
CA ALA A 201 1.96 10.79 39.93
C ALA A 201 0.73 11.69 39.81
N ALA A 202 0.39 12.18 38.60
CA ALA A 202 -0.80 12.99 38.38
C ALA A 202 -2.08 12.14 38.41
N SER A 203 -3.20 12.74 38.80
CA SER A 203 -4.49 12.04 38.77
C SER A 203 -4.95 11.78 37.33
N GLN A 204 -5.74 10.73 37.11
CA GLN A 204 -6.31 10.40 35.80
C GLN A 204 -7.10 11.56 35.19
N ARG A 205 -7.80 12.34 36.03
CA ARG A 205 -8.54 13.53 35.60
C ARG A 205 -7.60 14.61 35.05
N GLN A 206 -6.53 14.94 35.78
CA GLN A 206 -5.53 15.91 35.33
C GLN A 206 -4.85 15.47 34.02
N ILE A 207 -4.51 14.17 33.91
CA ILE A 207 -3.94 13.60 32.69
C ILE A 207 -4.92 13.76 31.52
N SER A 208 -6.20 13.42 31.73
CA SER A 208 -7.23 13.49 30.68
C SER A 208 -7.50 14.94 30.24
N GLU A 209 -7.59 15.87 31.18
CA GLU A 209 -7.76 17.31 30.89
C GLU A 209 -6.56 17.87 30.13
N ALA A 210 -5.32 17.55 30.55
CA ALA A 210 -4.10 18.00 29.87
C ALA A 210 -3.98 17.45 28.44
N ILE A 211 -4.26 16.15 28.24
CA ILE A 211 -4.27 15.53 26.91
C ILE A 211 -5.35 16.18 26.03
N LYS A 212 -6.54 16.44 26.58
CA LYS A 212 -7.63 17.09 25.85
C LYS A 212 -7.24 18.50 25.41
N SER A 213 -6.71 19.33 26.31
CA SER A 213 -6.28 20.70 25.98
C SER A 213 -5.17 20.73 24.94
N LEU A 214 -4.17 19.85 25.06
CA LEU A 214 -3.10 19.75 24.06
C LEU A 214 -3.64 19.34 22.68
N HIS A 215 -4.55 18.37 22.65
CA HIS A 215 -5.18 17.93 21.41
C HIS A 215 -6.03 19.02 20.74
N GLU A 216 -6.78 19.82 21.52
CA GLU A 216 -7.54 20.98 21.02
C GLU A 216 -6.60 22.05 20.44
N GLN A 217 -5.53 22.40 21.15
CA GLN A 217 -4.52 23.35 20.66
C GLN A 217 -3.93 22.89 19.33
N TRP A 218 -3.56 21.62 19.22
CA TRP A 218 -2.98 21.05 18.01
C TRP A 218 -3.93 21.00 16.83
N LYS A 219 -5.22 20.71 17.07
CA LYS A 219 -6.24 20.80 16.02
C LYS A 219 -6.32 22.22 15.45
N ILE A 220 -6.25 23.24 16.30
CA ILE A 220 -6.27 24.64 15.89
C ILE A 220 -5.01 25.01 15.11
N GLU A 221 -3.83 24.71 15.66
CA GLU A 221 -2.53 25.03 15.04
C GLU A 221 -2.33 24.40 13.64
N ARG A 222 -2.98 23.26 13.39
CA ARG A 222 -2.87 22.51 12.14
C ARG A 222 -4.12 22.52 11.27
N GLU A 223 -5.10 23.36 11.62
CA GLU A 223 -6.38 23.48 10.90
C GLU A 223 -7.10 22.13 10.68
N LEU A 224 -6.97 21.20 11.63
CA LEU A 224 -7.55 19.87 11.52
C LEU A 224 -9.05 19.95 11.79
N LYS A 225 -9.84 19.60 10.78
CA LYS A 225 -11.30 19.54 10.88
C LYS A 225 -11.73 18.40 11.79
N GLU A 226 -12.78 18.63 12.58
CA GLU A 226 -13.40 17.54 13.32
C GLU A 226 -14.07 16.56 12.35
N HIS A 227 -13.58 15.32 12.38
CA HIS A 227 -14.22 14.22 11.68
C HIS A 227 -15.11 13.46 12.66
N ARG A 228 -16.38 13.30 12.28
CA ARG A 228 -17.30 12.43 13.00
C ARG A 228 -16.81 10.99 12.87
N ASP A 229 -16.57 10.33 14.01
CA ASP A 229 -16.27 8.91 14.01
C ASP A 229 -17.44 8.14 13.40
N ARG A 230 -17.15 7.33 12.38
CA ARG A 230 -18.08 6.43 11.69
C ARG A 230 -17.66 4.98 11.86
N SER A 231 -17.00 4.66 12.97
CA SER A 231 -16.63 3.31 13.36
C SER A 231 -17.82 2.33 13.32
N ASP A 232 -19.04 2.82 13.54
CA ASP A 232 -20.31 2.09 13.40
C ASP A 232 -20.53 1.52 11.98
N LYS A 233 -20.00 2.17 10.94
CA LYS A 233 -20.16 1.76 9.54
C LYS A 233 -19.02 0.90 9.01
N ASN A 234 -17.87 0.88 9.66
CA ASN A 234 -16.68 0.19 9.16
C ASN A 234 -16.94 -1.29 8.85
N LYS A 235 -17.72 -1.98 9.68
CA LYS A 235 -18.11 -3.38 9.44
C LYS A 235 -18.89 -3.56 8.13
N LYS A 236 -19.83 -2.66 7.84
CA LYS A 236 -20.62 -2.69 6.59
C LYS A 236 -19.77 -2.40 5.36
N TYR A 237 -18.73 -1.58 5.51
CA TYR A 237 -17.78 -1.33 4.44
C TYR A 237 -16.98 -2.60 4.14
N LEU A 238 -16.46 -3.27 5.19
CA LEU A 238 -15.73 -4.52 5.03
C LEU A 238 -16.59 -5.65 4.46
N GLU A 239 -17.85 -5.78 4.85
CA GLU A 239 -18.77 -6.76 4.26
C GLU A 239 -18.92 -6.58 2.74
N VAL A 240 -19.03 -5.33 2.28
CA VAL A 240 -19.08 -5.02 0.84
C VAL A 240 -17.75 -5.32 0.16
N TRP A 241 -16.62 -5.07 0.81
CA TRP A 241 -15.31 -5.48 0.31
C TRP A 241 -15.22 -6.99 0.16
N ASP A 242 -15.62 -7.74 1.18
CA ASP A 242 -15.52 -9.19 1.22
C ASP A 242 -16.30 -9.82 0.07
N LEU A 243 -17.54 -9.36 -0.15
CA LEU A 243 -18.35 -9.80 -1.30
C LEU A 243 -17.78 -9.36 -2.65
N ARG A 244 -17.18 -8.16 -2.72
CA ARG A 244 -16.68 -7.59 -3.98
C ARG A 244 -15.36 -8.20 -4.42
N GLU A 245 -14.49 -8.48 -3.45
CA GLU A 245 -13.15 -8.97 -3.70
C GLU A 245 -13.02 -10.47 -3.42
N GLY A 246 -14.07 -11.14 -2.94
CA GLY A 246 -14.07 -12.57 -2.65
C GLY A 246 -13.27 -12.91 -1.40
N PHE A 247 -13.19 -12.01 -0.43
CA PHE A 247 -12.47 -12.30 0.82
C PHE A 247 -13.33 -13.17 1.74
N SER A 248 -12.79 -14.29 2.18
CA SER A 248 -13.49 -15.26 3.03
C SER A 248 -13.25 -15.00 4.53
N ASP A 249 -14.11 -15.58 5.37
CA ASP A 249 -13.90 -15.58 6.82
C ASP A 249 -12.64 -16.35 7.22
N GLU A 250 -12.19 -17.29 6.38
CA GLU A 250 -10.91 -18.01 6.51
C GLU A 250 -9.69 -17.12 6.26
N GLY A 251 -9.90 -15.85 5.93
CA GLY A 251 -8.82 -14.88 5.79
C GLY A 251 -8.04 -15.00 4.50
N THR A 252 -8.66 -15.53 3.45
CA THR A 252 -8.06 -15.72 2.13
C THR A 252 -8.96 -15.13 1.04
N TYR A 253 -8.37 -14.82 -0.11
CA TYR A 253 -9.13 -14.40 -1.29
C TYR A 253 -9.54 -15.61 -2.13
N ASP A 254 -10.83 -15.72 -2.43
CA ASP A 254 -11.42 -16.67 -3.36
C ASP A 254 -12.15 -15.91 -4.49
N VAL A 255 -11.53 -15.94 -5.66
CA VAL A 255 -12.01 -15.26 -6.87
C VAL A 255 -13.37 -15.78 -7.34
N SER A 256 -13.73 -17.03 -7.01
CA SER A 256 -15.04 -17.60 -7.36
C SER A 256 -16.20 -16.99 -6.57
N GLN A 257 -15.92 -16.34 -5.45
CA GLN A 257 -16.90 -15.69 -4.59
C GLN A 257 -17.11 -14.20 -4.93
N GLU A 258 -16.39 -13.67 -5.92
CA GLU A 258 -16.51 -12.26 -6.32
C GLU A 258 -17.91 -11.93 -6.85
N ARG A 259 -18.44 -10.79 -6.42
CA ARG A 259 -19.75 -10.30 -6.86
C ARG A 259 -19.68 -8.96 -7.55
N THR A 260 -20.58 -8.76 -8.51
CA THR A 260 -20.86 -7.44 -9.09
C THR A 260 -21.48 -6.50 -8.06
N LEU A 261 -21.30 -5.19 -8.21
CA LEU A 261 -21.96 -4.20 -7.31
C LEU A 261 -23.49 -4.35 -7.31
N SER A 262 -24.08 -4.79 -8.43
CA SER A 262 -25.51 -5.06 -8.57
C SER A 262 -25.95 -6.27 -7.74
N GLU A 263 -25.16 -7.34 -7.69
CA GLU A 263 -25.44 -8.50 -6.84
C GLU A 263 -25.24 -8.16 -5.37
N ILE A 264 -24.17 -7.43 -5.03
CA ILE A 264 -23.93 -6.97 -3.66
C ILE A 264 -25.10 -6.14 -3.17
N ALA A 265 -25.57 -5.18 -3.97
CA ALA A 265 -26.73 -4.34 -3.66
C ALA A 265 -27.98 -5.16 -3.32
N LYS A 266 -28.23 -6.26 -4.05
CA LYS A 266 -29.33 -7.20 -3.75
C LYS A 266 -29.11 -7.92 -2.42
N VAL A 267 -27.90 -8.41 -2.15
CA VAL A 267 -27.54 -9.11 -0.91
C VAL A 267 -27.73 -8.23 0.31
N ILE A 268 -27.21 -7.00 0.28
CA ILE A 268 -27.27 -6.06 1.41
C ILE A 268 -28.59 -5.26 1.48
N GLY A 269 -29.55 -5.52 0.57
CA GLY A 269 -30.83 -4.82 0.51
C GLY A 269 -30.71 -3.30 0.31
N SER A 270 -29.74 -2.84 -0.48
CA SER A 270 -29.45 -1.40 -0.69
C SER A 270 -29.34 -1.04 -2.17
N SER A 271 -29.18 0.25 -2.50
CA SER A 271 -28.94 0.69 -3.88
C SER A 271 -27.53 0.34 -4.35
N VAL A 272 -27.34 0.20 -5.68
CA VAL A 272 -26.00 0.02 -6.29
C VAL A 272 -25.06 1.18 -5.96
N SER A 273 -25.58 2.41 -5.89
CA SER A 273 -24.81 3.60 -5.47
C SER A 273 -24.30 3.47 -4.03
N THR A 274 -25.16 2.99 -3.12
CA THR A 274 -24.78 2.72 -1.72
C THR A 274 -23.68 1.65 -1.64
N ALA A 275 -23.85 0.53 -2.35
CA ALA A 275 -22.84 -0.53 -2.41
C ALA A 275 -21.50 0.00 -2.96
N ASN A 276 -21.54 0.80 -4.03
CA ASN A 276 -20.34 1.44 -4.58
C ASN A 276 -19.66 2.37 -3.57
N ASN A 277 -20.42 3.20 -2.85
CA ASN A 277 -19.86 4.11 -1.85
C ASN A 277 -19.26 3.36 -0.65
N HIS A 278 -19.91 2.28 -0.20
CA HIS A 278 -19.36 1.39 0.83
C HIS A 278 -18.07 0.73 0.36
N TYR A 279 -18.04 0.23 -0.88
CA TYR A 279 -16.83 -0.36 -1.47
C TYR A 279 -15.67 0.65 -1.52
N ARG A 280 -15.92 1.87 -1.99
CA ARG A 280 -14.90 2.94 -2.02
C ARG A 280 -14.37 3.27 -0.62
N SER A 281 -15.27 3.30 0.36
CA SER A 281 -14.89 3.55 1.77
C SER A 281 -14.08 2.37 2.34
N ALA A 282 -14.43 1.14 1.99
CA ALA A 282 -13.69 -0.05 2.39
C ALA A 282 -12.29 -0.09 1.77
N PHE A 283 -12.20 0.25 0.48
CA PHE A 283 -10.94 0.38 -0.23
C PHE A 283 -10.04 1.41 0.46
N GLU A 284 -10.56 2.59 0.76
CA GLU A 284 -9.80 3.61 1.49
C GLU A 284 -9.39 3.15 2.89
N LEU A 285 -10.24 2.44 3.62
CA LEU A 285 -9.90 1.87 4.92
C LEU A 285 -8.79 0.82 4.84
N ILE A 286 -8.79 -0.03 3.81
CA ILE A 286 -7.84 -1.13 3.66
C ILE A 286 -6.53 -0.60 3.08
N ILE A 287 -6.58 0.09 1.94
CA ILE A 287 -5.41 0.55 1.17
C ILE A 287 -4.82 1.84 1.75
N GLY A 288 -5.64 2.67 2.39
CA GLY A 288 -5.20 3.94 2.96
C GLY A 288 -5.26 5.14 2.05
N LYS A 289 -5.88 4.97 0.87
CA LYS A 289 -6.03 6.04 -0.12
C LYS A 289 -7.41 5.98 -0.77
N PRO A 290 -7.94 7.12 -1.23
CA PRO A 290 -9.22 7.13 -1.94
C PRO A 290 -9.20 6.18 -3.13
N TYR A 291 -10.29 5.44 -3.33
CA TYR A 291 -10.42 4.54 -4.47
C TYR A 291 -10.26 5.30 -5.79
N SER A 292 -9.34 4.83 -6.61
CA SER A 292 -9.29 5.04 -8.04
C SER A 292 -9.12 3.68 -8.75
N PRO A 293 -9.63 3.51 -9.98
CA PRO A 293 -9.40 2.31 -10.75
C PRO A 293 -7.90 2.03 -10.95
N GLU A 294 -7.10 3.05 -11.24
CA GLU A 294 -5.65 2.93 -11.41
C GLU A 294 -4.99 2.33 -10.16
N LEU A 295 -5.29 2.90 -8.99
CA LEU A 295 -4.73 2.42 -7.73
C LEU A 295 -5.21 0.99 -7.41
N TRP A 296 -6.45 0.65 -7.75
CA TRP A 296 -6.93 -0.72 -7.63
C TRP A 296 -6.09 -1.69 -8.48
N TRP A 297 -5.77 -1.33 -9.72
CA TRP A 297 -4.94 -2.18 -10.58
C TRP A 297 -3.54 -2.36 -10.01
N ASN A 298 -2.97 -1.29 -9.47
CA ASN A 298 -1.61 -1.30 -8.96
C ASN A 298 -1.47 -1.97 -7.58
N THR A 299 -2.56 -2.07 -6.82
CA THR A 299 -2.55 -2.66 -5.47
C THR A 299 -3.24 -4.01 -5.36
N ILE A 300 -4.31 -4.27 -6.11
CA ILE A 300 -5.10 -5.51 -6.06
C ILE A 300 -4.99 -6.25 -7.39
N GLY A 301 -5.09 -5.52 -8.51
CA GLY A 301 -5.08 -6.09 -9.85
C GLY A 301 -3.84 -6.94 -10.14
N VAL A 302 -2.65 -6.46 -9.74
CA VAL A 302 -1.39 -7.23 -9.87
C VAL A 302 -1.50 -8.61 -9.23
N PHE A 303 -2.00 -8.68 -7.99
CA PHE A 303 -2.14 -9.96 -7.27
C PHE A 303 -3.22 -10.83 -7.91
N LYS A 304 -4.37 -10.24 -8.25
CA LYS A 304 -5.52 -10.96 -8.81
C LYS A 304 -5.25 -11.59 -10.17
N LEU A 305 -4.36 -10.98 -10.97
CA LEU A 305 -4.11 -11.44 -12.33
C LEU A 305 -2.83 -12.24 -12.49
N ASN A 306 -1.78 -11.97 -11.69
CA ASN A 306 -0.51 -12.69 -11.86
C ASN A 306 -0.46 -14.00 -11.07
N GLU A 307 -1.10 -14.10 -9.90
CA GLU A 307 -0.68 -15.10 -8.92
C GLU A 307 -1.71 -16.13 -8.50
N PHE A 308 -3.01 -15.91 -8.72
CA PHE A 308 -3.96 -16.89 -8.20
C PHE A 308 -4.08 -18.17 -9.04
N ASN A 309 -3.44 -18.29 -10.21
CA ASN A 309 -3.59 -19.48 -11.07
C ASN A 309 -5.06 -19.80 -11.41
N ILE A 310 -5.94 -18.80 -11.32
CA ILE A 310 -7.39 -18.95 -11.49
C ILE A 310 -7.74 -18.49 -12.90
N GLU A 311 -8.59 -19.27 -13.58
CA GLU A 311 -9.41 -18.81 -14.69
C GLU A 311 -10.01 -17.45 -14.32
N HIS A 312 -9.40 -16.38 -14.83
CA HIS A 312 -9.61 -15.04 -14.32
C HIS A 312 -11.09 -14.71 -14.17
N SER A 313 -11.52 -14.27 -12.97
CA SER A 313 -12.88 -13.79 -12.78
C SER A 313 -13.19 -12.70 -13.79
N ILE A 314 -14.28 -12.93 -14.54
CA ILE A 314 -14.85 -11.94 -15.46
C ILE A 314 -15.07 -10.62 -14.73
N VAL A 315 -15.47 -10.66 -13.45
CA VAL A 315 -15.76 -9.47 -12.63
C VAL A 315 -14.51 -8.61 -12.42
N SER A 316 -13.35 -9.22 -12.22
CA SER A 316 -12.08 -8.50 -12.06
C SER A 316 -11.56 -7.95 -13.39
N GLN A 317 -11.77 -8.67 -14.50
CA GLN A 317 -11.34 -8.22 -15.84
C GLN A 317 -12.12 -7.02 -16.38
N ILE A 318 -13.42 -6.92 -16.06
CA ILE A 318 -14.29 -5.83 -16.55
C ILE A 318 -14.14 -4.53 -15.75
N ARG A 319 -13.23 -4.47 -14.77
CA ARG A 319 -13.03 -3.25 -13.97
C ARG A 319 -12.47 -2.13 -14.84
N PRO A 320 -12.92 -0.88 -14.66
CA PRO A 320 -12.29 0.25 -15.30
C PRO A 320 -10.78 0.24 -14.97
N ARG A 321 -9.94 0.60 -15.95
CA ARG A 321 -8.49 0.75 -15.72
C ARG A 321 -8.11 2.17 -15.36
N LYS A 322 -8.93 3.13 -15.79
CA LYS A 322 -8.76 4.54 -15.50
C LYS A 322 -10.02 5.13 -14.87
N SER A 323 -9.82 6.12 -14.04
CA SER A 323 -10.86 7.01 -13.55
C SER A 323 -11.54 7.69 -14.74
N PRO A 324 -12.87 7.86 -14.72
CA PRO A 324 -13.56 8.60 -15.77
C PRO A 324 -13.03 10.04 -15.77
N ILE A 325 -12.59 10.52 -16.94
CA ILE A 325 -12.19 11.91 -17.12
C ILE A 325 -13.46 12.76 -16.96
N PRO A 326 -13.49 13.74 -16.03
CA PRO A 326 -14.62 14.64 -15.91
C PRO A 326 -14.88 15.31 -17.26
N ARG A 327 -16.10 15.14 -17.79
CA ARG A 327 -16.46 15.86 -19.01
C ARG A 327 -16.42 17.35 -18.70
N PRO A 328 -15.81 18.19 -19.57
CA PRO A 328 -15.86 19.62 -19.39
C PRO A 328 -17.34 20.03 -19.30
N ILE A 329 -17.69 20.74 -18.24
CA ILE A 329 -19.05 21.26 -18.07
C ILE A 329 -19.21 22.35 -19.12
N PRO A 330 -20.16 22.22 -20.07
CA PRO A 330 -20.37 23.25 -21.09
C PRO A 330 -20.58 24.62 -20.44
N GLU A 331 -19.97 25.65 -21.01
CA GLU A 331 -20.09 27.03 -20.53
C GLU A 331 -21.55 27.49 -20.41
N SER A 332 -22.43 26.94 -21.24
CA SER A 332 -23.88 27.19 -21.19
C SER A 332 -24.55 26.77 -19.87
N ILE A 333 -23.94 25.87 -19.09
CA ILE A 333 -24.42 25.42 -17.78
C ILE A 333 -23.84 26.26 -16.64
N LEU A 334 -22.66 26.87 -16.85
CA LEU A 334 -21.95 27.64 -15.82
C LEU A 334 -22.52 29.05 -15.60
N GLY A 335 -23.44 29.49 -16.44
CA GLY A 335 -23.99 30.85 -16.39
C GLY A 335 -22.97 31.90 -16.86
N THR A 336 -23.46 32.99 -17.45
CA THR A 336 -22.66 34.03 -18.12
C THR A 336 -21.83 34.93 -17.20
N GLU A 337 -21.50 34.52 -15.97
CA GLU A 337 -20.87 35.39 -14.96
C GLU A 337 -19.52 34.90 -14.41
N ILE A 338 -18.79 34.06 -15.14
CA ILE A 338 -17.48 33.57 -14.66
C ILE A 338 -16.36 33.98 -15.63
N ASP A 339 -15.88 35.21 -15.48
CA ASP A 339 -14.67 35.78 -16.11
C ASP A 339 -13.34 35.13 -15.62
N PHE A 340 -13.41 33.98 -14.92
CA PHE A 340 -12.24 33.30 -14.35
C PHE A 340 -11.55 32.28 -15.29
N ILE A 341 -12.05 32.08 -16.51
CA ILE A 341 -11.52 31.06 -17.43
C ILE A 341 -10.45 31.67 -18.34
N ASN A 342 -9.29 32.02 -17.79
CA ASN A 342 -8.07 32.29 -18.59
C ASN A 342 -6.79 31.71 -17.95
N GLN A 343 -6.91 30.78 -17.00
CA GLN A 343 -5.77 30.08 -16.39
C GLN A 343 -5.96 28.57 -16.35
N ALA A 344 -6.51 27.98 -17.41
CA ALA A 344 -6.30 26.55 -17.62
C ALA A 344 -4.83 26.36 -18.06
N PRO A 345 -3.98 25.65 -17.29
CA PRO A 345 -2.66 25.30 -17.77
C PRO A 345 -2.84 24.50 -19.05
N SER A 346 -2.19 24.93 -20.13
CA SER A 346 -2.09 24.16 -21.36
C SER A 346 -1.46 22.82 -20.99
N THR A 347 -2.27 21.78 -20.83
CA THR A 347 -1.79 20.41 -20.74
C THR A 347 -0.93 20.16 -21.97
N ASN A 348 0.36 19.95 -21.72
CA ASN A 348 1.38 19.63 -22.70
C ASN A 348 0.89 18.54 -23.65
N LYS A 349 1.35 18.66 -24.91
CA LYS A 349 1.19 17.72 -26.03
C LYS A 349 1.03 16.26 -25.58
N TYR A 350 -0.07 15.66 -26.02
CA TYR A 350 -0.39 14.23 -26.07
C TYR A 350 0.82 13.29 -25.91
N GLU A 351 1.13 12.91 -24.67
CA GLU A 351 1.73 11.60 -24.40
C GLU A 351 0.56 10.61 -24.37
N LEU A 352 0.35 9.90 -25.48
CA LEU A 352 -0.52 8.72 -25.50
C LEU A 352 -0.02 7.76 -24.42
N THR A 353 -0.82 7.52 -23.39
CA THR A 353 -0.48 6.51 -22.39
C THR A 353 -0.44 5.13 -23.05
N TYR A 354 0.35 4.20 -22.51
CA TYR A 354 0.48 2.83 -23.05
C TYR A 354 -0.87 2.16 -23.35
N GLN A 355 -1.92 2.41 -22.55
CA GLN A 355 -3.26 1.85 -22.77
C GLN A 355 -4.03 2.51 -23.91
N GLU A 356 -3.88 3.81 -24.12
CA GLU A 356 -4.48 4.50 -25.27
C GLU A 356 -3.79 4.05 -26.56
N LEU A 357 -2.46 3.92 -26.52
CA LEU A 357 -1.70 3.30 -27.60
C LEU A 357 -2.21 1.88 -27.88
N MET A 358 -2.35 1.01 -26.87
CA MET A 358 -2.82 -0.36 -27.09
C MET A 358 -4.28 -0.44 -27.60
N ALA A 359 -5.16 0.46 -27.17
CA ALA A 359 -6.54 0.52 -27.65
C ALA A 359 -6.62 1.03 -29.10
N GLU A 360 -5.80 2.01 -29.43
CA GLU A 360 -5.67 2.57 -30.77
C GLU A 360 -5.06 1.54 -31.74
N LEU A 361 -4.00 0.84 -31.33
CA LEU A 361 -3.42 -0.29 -32.06
C LEU A 361 -4.43 -1.40 -32.30
N LYS A 362 -5.26 -1.74 -31.31
CA LYS A 362 -6.33 -2.73 -31.47
C LYS A 362 -7.36 -2.27 -32.51
N SER A 363 -7.81 -1.03 -32.42
CA SER A 363 -8.74 -0.41 -33.38
C SER A 363 -8.16 -0.44 -34.80
N PHE A 364 -6.88 -0.13 -34.97
CA PHE A 364 -6.23 -0.17 -36.27
C PHE A 364 -6.14 -1.59 -36.85
N ILE A 365 -5.84 -2.59 -36.03
CA ILE A 365 -5.84 -4.00 -36.43
C ILE A 365 -7.26 -4.46 -36.81
N GLU A 366 -8.29 -3.99 -36.10
CA GLU A 366 -9.70 -4.29 -36.41
C GLU A 366 -10.15 -3.65 -37.73
N GLN A 367 -9.63 -2.46 -38.05
CA GLN A 367 -9.84 -1.78 -39.32
C GLN A 367 -9.06 -2.39 -40.50
N GLY A 368 -8.19 -3.37 -40.23
CA GLY A 368 -7.40 -4.06 -41.26
C GLY A 368 -6.20 -3.25 -41.77
N LEU A 369 -5.73 -2.26 -41.01
CA LEU A 369 -4.56 -1.46 -41.37
C LEU A 369 -3.27 -2.31 -41.33
N SER A 370 -2.39 -2.05 -42.29
CA SER A 370 -1.04 -2.61 -42.37
C SER A 370 -0.10 -1.96 -41.33
N ASP A 371 1.04 -2.60 -41.03
CA ASP A 371 1.99 -2.08 -40.04
C ASP A 371 2.56 -0.72 -40.44
N GLU A 372 2.76 -0.48 -41.73
CA GLU A 372 3.25 0.80 -42.26
C GLU A 372 2.22 1.91 -42.09
N GLU A 373 0.93 1.62 -42.32
CA GLU A 373 -0.15 2.56 -42.09
C GLU A 373 -0.29 2.89 -40.60
N ILE A 374 -0.15 1.90 -39.71
CA ILE A 374 -0.19 2.12 -38.26
C ILE A 374 0.96 3.00 -37.78
N HIS A 375 2.19 2.79 -38.27
CA HIS A 375 3.33 3.65 -37.93
C HIS A 375 3.09 5.11 -38.37
N ASN A 376 2.56 5.29 -39.59
CA ASN A 376 2.24 6.61 -40.11
C ASN A 376 1.11 7.28 -39.30
N SER A 377 0.08 6.54 -38.91
CA SER A 377 -1.03 7.04 -38.09
C SER A 377 -0.60 7.46 -36.69
N LEU A 378 0.41 6.79 -36.11
CA LEU A 378 0.98 7.15 -34.81
C LEU A 378 2.04 8.27 -34.89
N GLY A 379 2.36 8.78 -36.10
CA GLY A 379 3.36 9.82 -36.29
C GLY A 379 4.80 9.37 -35.99
N VAL A 380 5.07 8.06 -36.09
CA VAL A 380 6.39 7.49 -35.81
C VAL A 380 7.18 7.45 -37.12
N GLU A 381 8.19 8.33 -37.26
CA GLU A 381 8.95 8.55 -38.52
C GLU A 381 9.81 7.33 -38.97
N SER A 382 9.87 6.24 -38.21
CA SER A 382 10.67 5.06 -38.53
C SER A 382 10.03 3.78 -37.98
N LYS A 383 10.29 2.63 -38.62
CA LYS A 383 9.84 1.34 -38.09
C LYS A 383 10.51 1.08 -36.74
N VAL A 384 9.74 1.15 -35.66
CA VAL A 384 10.21 0.87 -34.30
C VAL A 384 10.07 -0.64 -34.07
N PRO A 385 11.17 -1.39 -33.88
CA PRO A 385 11.13 -2.85 -33.74
C PRO A 385 10.14 -3.34 -32.68
N GLU A 386 10.07 -2.64 -31.54
CA GLU A 386 9.19 -2.95 -30.42
C GLU A 386 7.71 -2.83 -30.81
N LEU A 387 7.36 -1.86 -31.66
CA LEU A 387 5.99 -1.71 -32.15
C LEU A 387 5.62 -2.84 -33.12
N VAL A 388 6.56 -3.28 -33.95
CA VAL A 388 6.36 -4.42 -34.86
C VAL A 388 6.14 -5.72 -34.07
N GLU A 389 6.88 -5.93 -32.98
CA GLU A 389 6.69 -7.08 -32.09
C GLU A 389 5.30 -7.08 -31.44
N VAL A 390 4.85 -5.93 -30.90
CA VAL A 390 3.52 -5.78 -30.30
C VAL A 390 2.41 -6.03 -31.33
N LEU A 391 2.52 -5.45 -32.52
CA LEU A 391 1.56 -5.65 -33.61
C LEU A 391 1.48 -7.12 -34.06
N THR A 392 2.63 -7.78 -34.17
CA THR A 392 2.73 -9.20 -34.51
C THR A 392 2.04 -10.06 -33.45
N TRP A 393 2.34 -9.80 -32.17
CA TRP A 393 1.72 -10.50 -31.05
C TRP A 393 0.19 -10.31 -31.01
N MET A 394 -0.30 -9.08 -31.23
CA MET A 394 -1.74 -8.77 -31.22
C MET A 394 -2.49 -9.48 -32.37
N ARG A 395 -1.91 -9.55 -33.57
CA ARG A 395 -2.53 -10.24 -34.71
C ARG A 395 -2.54 -11.75 -34.55
N LEU A 396 -1.48 -12.34 -33.99
CA LEU A 396 -1.43 -13.77 -33.70
C LEU A 396 -2.58 -14.17 -32.76
N ARG A 397 -2.80 -13.40 -31.69
CA ARG A 397 -3.91 -13.66 -30.75
C ARG A 397 -5.30 -13.51 -31.39
N LYS A 398 -5.49 -12.52 -32.26
CA LYS A 398 -6.78 -12.33 -32.97
C LYS A 398 -7.14 -13.59 -33.76
N ASN A 399 -6.17 -14.15 -34.50
CA ASN A 399 -6.35 -15.35 -35.31
C ASN A 399 -6.56 -16.63 -34.47
N GLU A 400 -6.08 -16.66 -33.23
CA GLU A 400 -6.36 -17.76 -32.29
C GLU A 400 -7.79 -17.70 -31.75
N THR A 401 -8.34 -16.51 -31.49
CA THR A 401 -9.74 -16.33 -31.05
C THR A 401 -10.78 -16.49 -32.15
N GLU A 402 -10.38 -16.36 -33.42
CA GLU A 402 -11.28 -16.54 -34.57
C GLU A 402 -11.34 -17.99 -35.08
N LYS A 403 -10.51 -18.88 -34.54
CA LYS A 403 -10.54 -20.33 -34.78
C LYS A 403 -11.30 -21.04 -33.67
#